data_AF-A0A836V4R5-F1
#
_entry.id   AF-A0A836V4R5-F1
#
_cell.length_a   1.000
_cell.length_b   1.000
_cell.length_c   1.000
_cell.angle_alpha   90.00
_cell.angle_beta   90.00
_cell.angle_gamma   90.00
#
_symmetry.space_group_name_H-M   'P 1'
#
loop_
_entity.id
_entity.type
_entity.pdbx_description
1 polymer ?
#
loop_
_entity_poly.entity_id
_entity_poly.type
_entity_poly.pdbx_seq_one_letter_code
_entity_poly.pdbx_strand_id
1 'polypeptide(L)'
;MSRKSPGKRLSWRRIGLAAAVFTSIVLVGWTVWLDYQVRERFDGALWAVPAKVYARALELYVGAELSLSDVQSELAAMAYTAVRQVRQPGQYRRMGDVLELYSRRFEHVDDDEPAQRVRIEFAQGLISTMTDPDTGMPLPIVRLDPVQLGSLSAHNHQDRRLLPLAAVPNQMIDFLIAVEDRKFRQHAGIDLPAIARAFAANLRAGSIVQGGSTLTQQLVKNLFLSRKQTLWRKLNEAVMALLVEVHYSKNLILEAYLNEVYLGQEGRRAIHGVGLAAEHYFDRPLSELSSHDIALLVGMVKGPSYYHPRRSPQRARERRDQVLRIAFLQGLMDQSTYAHYVALPIRLHEGESKTATTYPAFFDLLRKQLRRDYREEDLADGGLRIFTTLDPILQHKAEHALTTRVEKFR
;
A
#
# COMPACT_ATOMS: atom_id res chain seq x y z
N MET A 1 -70.06 -52.40 4.82
CA MET A 1 -69.85 -51.10 4.14
C MET A 1 -68.48 -50.56 4.54
N SER A 2 -67.49 -50.57 3.65
CA SER A 2 -66.16 -49.99 3.91
C SER A 2 -65.83 -48.99 2.81
N ARG A 3 -65.89 -47.69 3.13
CA ARG A 3 -65.49 -46.59 2.25
C ARG A 3 -63.98 -46.38 2.42
N LYS A 4 -63.19 -46.83 1.44
CA LYS A 4 -61.78 -46.44 1.31
C LYS A 4 -61.70 -44.96 0.96
N SER A 5 -60.95 -44.18 1.72
CA SER A 5 -60.64 -42.78 1.43
C SER A 5 -59.68 -42.69 0.23
N PRO A 6 -59.81 -41.70 -0.67
CA PRO A 6 -58.85 -41.51 -1.73
C PRO A 6 -57.60 -40.84 -1.16
N GLY A 7 -56.49 -41.57 -1.14
CA GLY A 7 -55.19 -41.04 -0.76
C GLY A 7 -54.83 -39.85 -1.65
N LYS A 8 -54.58 -38.69 -1.02
CA LYS A 8 -54.10 -37.46 -1.68
C LYS A 8 -52.76 -37.77 -2.35
N ARG A 9 -52.77 -38.09 -3.66
CA ARG A 9 -51.56 -38.09 -4.48
C ARG A 9 -51.03 -36.66 -4.52
N LEU A 10 -49.98 -36.40 -3.74
CA LEU A 10 -49.25 -35.13 -3.77
C LEU A 10 -48.73 -34.94 -5.20
N SER A 11 -49.34 -34.01 -5.94
CA SER A 11 -49.00 -33.76 -7.34
C SER A 11 -47.54 -33.36 -7.44
N TRP A 12 -46.74 -34.09 -8.24
CA TRP A 12 -45.33 -33.82 -8.52
C TRP A 12 -45.07 -32.36 -8.91
N ARG A 13 -46.08 -31.67 -9.48
CA ARG A 13 -46.04 -30.22 -9.77
C ARG A 13 -45.96 -29.34 -8.53
N ARG A 14 -46.67 -29.69 -7.44
CA ARG A 14 -46.62 -28.95 -6.17
C ARG A 14 -45.29 -29.16 -5.46
N ILE A 15 -44.73 -30.37 -5.54
CA ILE A 15 -43.40 -30.68 -5.01
C ILE A 15 -42.33 -29.91 -5.80
N GLY A 16 -42.41 -29.91 -7.13
CA GLY A 16 -41.50 -29.15 -7.99
C GLY A 16 -41.57 -27.64 -7.76
N LEU A 17 -42.77 -27.07 -7.60
CA LEU A 17 -42.94 -25.65 -7.27
C LEU A 17 -42.37 -25.32 -5.88
N ALA A 18 -42.63 -26.15 -4.87
CA ALA A 18 -42.07 -25.96 -3.53
C ALA A 18 -40.54 -26.03 -3.54
N ALA A 19 -39.95 -26.96 -4.28
CA ALA A 19 -38.50 -27.07 -4.44
C ALA A 19 -37.90 -25.86 -5.18
N ALA A 20 -38.56 -25.34 -6.21
CA ALA A 20 -38.13 -24.13 -6.92
C ALA A 20 -38.18 -22.90 -6.00
N VAL A 21 -39.27 -22.72 -5.24
CA VAL A 21 -39.40 -21.62 -4.27
C VAL A 21 -38.32 -21.72 -3.19
N PHE A 22 -38.10 -22.92 -2.63
CA PHE A 22 -37.04 -23.14 -1.64
C PHE A 22 -35.66 -22.80 -2.21
N THR A 23 -35.36 -23.26 -3.43
CA THR A 23 -34.09 -22.96 -4.10
C THR A 23 -33.90 -21.46 -4.33
N SER A 24 -34.95 -20.75 -4.76
CA SER A 24 -34.91 -19.30 -4.91
C SER A 24 -34.67 -18.58 -3.58
N ILE A 25 -35.32 -19.00 -2.49
CA ILE A 25 -35.08 -18.44 -1.16
C ILE A 25 -33.62 -18.63 -0.73
N VAL A 26 -33.08 -19.84 -0.92
CA VAL A 26 -31.68 -20.14 -0.60
C VAL A 26 -30.74 -19.28 -1.44
N LEU A 27 -31.00 -19.13 -2.74
CA LEU A 27 -30.17 -18.32 -3.65
C LEU A 27 -30.22 -16.83 -3.29
N VAL A 28 -31.39 -16.32 -2.92
CA VAL A 28 -31.57 -14.94 -2.44
C VAL A 28 -30.80 -14.75 -1.13
N GLY A 29 -31.00 -15.63 -0.15
CA GLY A 29 -30.29 -15.58 1.13
C GLY A 29 -28.77 -15.64 0.96
N TRP A 30 -28.29 -16.50 0.06
CA TRP A 30 -26.89 -16.59 -0.31
C TRP A 30 -26.36 -15.31 -0.98
N THR A 31 -27.13 -14.71 -1.89
CA THR A 31 -26.74 -13.44 -2.54
C THR A 31 -26.71 -12.29 -1.54
N VAL A 32 -27.69 -12.20 -0.64
CA VAL A 32 -27.71 -11.20 0.44
C VAL A 32 -26.53 -11.36 1.38
N TRP A 33 -26.16 -12.61 1.70
CA TRP A 33 -24.96 -12.89 2.49
C TRP A 33 -23.67 -12.45 1.77
N LEU A 34 -23.55 -12.71 0.46
CA LEU A 34 -22.42 -12.22 -0.34
C LEU A 34 -22.40 -10.69 -0.41
N ASP A 35 -23.55 -10.05 -0.53
CA ASP A 35 -23.70 -8.59 -0.58
C ASP A 35 -23.26 -7.93 0.73
N TYR A 36 -23.68 -8.48 1.86
CA TYR A 36 -23.23 -8.07 3.19
C TYR A 36 -21.71 -8.14 3.30
N GLN A 37 -21.12 -9.28 2.90
CA GLN A 37 -19.67 -9.46 2.89
C GLN A 37 -18.97 -8.42 2.02
N VAL A 38 -19.47 -8.19 0.80
CA VAL A 38 -18.92 -7.19 -0.14
C VAL A 38 -18.88 -5.81 0.52
N ARG A 39 -20.00 -5.33 1.07
CA ARG A 39 -20.06 -3.99 1.66
C ARG A 39 -19.17 -3.86 2.88
N GLU A 40 -19.24 -4.82 3.80
CA GLU A 40 -18.45 -4.82 5.03
C GLU A 40 -16.94 -4.69 4.74
N ARG A 41 -16.43 -5.51 3.81
CA ARG A 41 -15.00 -5.50 3.51
C ARG A 41 -14.58 -4.34 2.61
N PHE A 42 -15.41 -3.96 1.63
CA PHE A 42 -15.04 -2.93 0.66
C PHE A 42 -15.10 -1.54 1.31
N ASP A 43 -16.10 -1.27 2.15
CA ASP A 43 -16.20 -0.01 2.89
C ASP A 43 -15.16 0.09 4.02
N GLY A 44 -14.85 -1.02 4.71
CA GLY A 44 -13.86 -1.02 5.80
C GLY A 44 -12.39 -1.07 5.35
N ALA A 45 -12.05 -1.82 4.30
CA ALA A 45 -10.64 -2.11 3.96
C ALA A 45 -9.99 -1.09 3.02
N LEU A 46 -10.77 -0.32 2.26
CA LEU A 46 -10.25 0.63 1.26
C LEU A 46 -10.02 2.04 1.80
N TRP A 47 -10.67 2.38 2.91
CA TRP A 47 -10.70 3.74 3.45
C TRP A 47 -10.07 3.88 4.84
N ALA A 48 -9.54 2.79 5.40
CA ALA A 48 -8.78 2.84 6.63
C ALA A 48 -7.47 3.63 6.40
N VAL A 49 -7.50 4.92 6.71
CA VAL A 49 -6.31 5.78 6.73
C VAL A 49 -5.31 5.11 7.68
N PRO A 50 -4.11 4.75 7.20
CA PRO A 50 -3.18 3.99 8.04
C PRO A 50 -2.73 4.87 9.20
N ALA A 51 -2.62 4.27 10.38
CA ALA A 51 -2.12 4.95 11.57
C ALA A 51 -0.66 5.39 11.32
N LYS A 52 -0.35 6.65 11.60
CA LYS A 52 1.02 7.17 11.50
C LYS A 52 1.76 6.82 12.78
N VAL A 53 2.95 6.24 12.65
CA VAL A 53 3.79 5.88 13.80
C VAL A 53 4.92 6.90 13.92
N TYR A 54 5.05 7.49 15.10
CA TYR A 54 6.04 8.50 15.44
C TYR A 54 7.02 7.95 16.48
N ALA A 55 8.28 8.39 16.38
CA ALA A 55 9.31 8.17 17.39
C ALA A 55 8.99 8.96 18.67
N ARG A 56 9.89 8.91 19.67
CA ARG A 56 9.84 9.90 20.74
C ARG A 56 9.99 11.32 20.16
N ALA A 57 9.33 12.29 20.77
CA ALA A 57 9.62 13.70 20.48
C ALA A 57 11.03 14.02 21.01
N LEU A 58 11.85 14.70 20.22
CA LEU A 58 13.18 15.12 20.67
C LEU A 58 13.03 16.39 21.52
N GLU A 59 13.34 16.26 22.80
CA GLU A 59 13.42 17.38 23.73
C GLU A 59 14.84 17.90 23.79
N LEU A 60 14.98 19.20 23.55
CA LEU A 60 16.21 19.94 23.61
C LEU A 60 16.18 20.79 24.88
N TYR A 61 17.17 20.64 25.74
CA TYR A 61 17.33 21.45 26.94
C TYR A 61 18.83 21.63 27.25
N VAL A 62 19.14 22.69 27.98
CA VAL A 62 20.53 22.99 28.38
C VAL A 62 21.04 21.89 29.31
N GLY A 63 22.19 21.31 28.97
CA GLY A 63 22.80 20.18 29.68
C GLY A 63 22.46 18.80 29.11
N ALA A 64 21.62 18.70 28.07
CA ALA A 64 21.33 17.42 27.43
C ALA A 64 22.59 16.83 26.75
N GLU A 65 22.82 15.52 26.92
CA GLU A 65 23.88 14.73 26.24
C GLU A 65 23.56 14.47 24.77
N LEU A 66 23.37 15.55 24.02
CA LEU A 66 23.06 15.56 22.61
C LEU A 66 24.17 16.26 21.85
N SER A 67 24.93 15.49 21.07
CA SER A 67 25.94 16.07 20.18
C SER A 67 25.27 16.78 19.01
N LEU A 68 25.98 17.75 18.43
CA LEU A 68 25.53 18.43 17.22
C LEU A 68 25.20 17.43 16.10
N SER A 69 26.02 16.38 15.92
CA SER A 69 25.77 15.33 14.93
C SER A 69 24.51 14.52 15.20
N ASP A 70 24.18 14.28 16.48
CA ASP A 70 22.96 13.56 16.86
C ASP A 70 21.72 14.39 16.47
N VAL A 71 21.70 15.67 16.82
CA VAL A 71 20.59 16.59 16.47
C VAL A 71 20.47 16.73 14.95
N GLN A 72 21.59 16.87 14.22
CA GLN A 72 21.56 16.93 12.75
C GLN A 72 20.98 15.65 12.12
N SER A 73 21.29 14.49 12.69
CA SER A 73 20.79 13.20 12.19
C SER A 73 19.28 13.07 12.38
N GLU A 74 18.75 13.48 13.54
CA GLU A 74 17.30 13.52 13.75
C GLU A 74 16.60 14.55 12.87
N LEU A 75 17.17 15.75 12.70
CA LEU A 75 16.62 16.76 11.78
C LEU A 75 16.54 16.22 10.34
N ALA A 76 17.57 15.50 9.90
CA ALA A 76 17.54 14.85 8.59
C ALA A 76 16.43 13.77 8.51
N ALA A 77 16.25 12.98 9.56
CA ALA A 77 15.18 11.98 9.64
C ALA A 77 13.77 12.60 9.65
N MET A 78 13.61 13.80 10.22
CA MET A 78 12.39 14.61 10.15
C MET A 78 12.22 15.36 8.81
N ALA A 79 13.12 15.15 7.85
CA ALA A 79 13.16 15.86 6.58
C ALA A 79 13.26 17.40 6.73
N TYR A 80 14.07 17.88 7.68
CA TYR A 80 14.46 19.28 7.73
C TYR A 80 15.51 19.58 6.65
N THR A 81 15.47 20.78 6.09
CA THR A 81 16.37 21.20 5.00
C THR A 81 17.50 22.09 5.51
N ALA A 82 18.74 21.72 5.19
CA ALA A 82 19.91 22.55 5.46
C ALA A 82 19.95 23.76 4.51
N VAL A 83 20.02 24.97 5.06
CA VAL A 83 19.98 26.23 4.29
C VAL A 83 21.03 27.23 4.76
N ARG A 84 21.31 28.24 3.94
CA ARG A 84 22.21 29.36 4.31
C ARG A 84 21.54 30.37 5.25
N GLN A 85 20.22 30.50 5.20
CA GLN A 85 19.43 31.37 6.07
C GLN A 85 18.12 30.67 6.39
N VAL A 86 17.82 30.55 7.68
CA VAL A 86 16.61 29.91 8.19
C VAL A 86 15.48 30.93 8.13
N ARG A 87 14.50 30.70 7.25
CA ARG A 87 13.36 31.62 7.05
C ARG A 87 12.00 30.97 7.25
N GLN A 88 11.91 29.65 7.10
CA GLN A 88 10.66 28.90 7.17
C GLN A 88 10.79 27.71 8.13
N PRO A 89 9.68 27.25 8.75
CA PRO A 89 9.67 26.04 9.54
C PRO A 89 10.19 24.83 8.75
N GLY A 90 10.89 23.91 9.42
CA GLY A 90 11.51 22.76 8.77
C GLY A 90 12.86 23.07 8.11
N GLN A 91 13.48 24.22 8.43
CA GLN A 91 14.81 24.59 7.95
C GLN A 91 15.79 24.68 9.10
N TYR A 92 17.06 24.39 8.82
CA TYR A 92 18.14 24.59 9.77
C TYR A 92 19.42 25.05 9.09
N ARG A 93 20.32 25.63 9.87
CA ARG A 93 21.65 26.05 9.46
C ARG A 93 22.66 25.70 10.54
N ARG A 94 23.79 25.15 10.12
CA ARG A 94 24.95 24.93 10.98
C ARG A 94 26.00 26.03 10.76
N MET A 95 26.57 26.51 11.86
CA MET A 95 27.67 27.47 11.91
C MET A 95 28.69 27.02 12.95
N GLY A 96 29.66 26.18 12.56
CA GLY A 96 30.60 25.57 13.51
C GLY A 96 29.86 24.65 14.49
N ASP A 97 29.94 24.99 15.78
CA ASP A 97 29.27 24.33 16.90
C ASP A 97 27.94 24.98 17.28
N VAL A 98 27.42 25.85 16.41
CA VAL A 98 26.10 26.48 16.56
C VAL A 98 25.14 25.92 15.53
N LEU A 99 23.93 25.59 15.95
CA LEU A 99 22.82 25.19 15.10
C LEU A 99 21.67 26.17 15.29
N GLU A 100 21.23 26.78 14.20
CA GLU A 100 19.97 27.53 14.17
C GLU A 100 18.93 26.69 13.43
N LEU A 101 17.75 26.51 14.01
CA LEU A 101 16.64 25.81 13.38
C LEU A 101 15.34 26.59 13.55
N TYR A 102 14.40 26.34 12.66
CA TYR A 102 13.02 26.78 12.79
C TYR A 102 12.14 25.54 12.88
N SER A 103 11.70 25.23 14.10
CA SER A 103 10.84 24.10 14.38
C SER A 103 9.48 24.24 13.70
N ARG A 104 8.87 23.12 13.35
CA ARG A 104 7.49 23.08 12.85
C ARG A 104 6.52 23.08 14.02
N ARG A 105 5.33 23.66 13.80
CA ARG A 105 4.22 23.49 14.74
C ARG A 105 3.82 22.02 14.77
N PHE A 106 3.66 21.44 15.95
CA PHE A 106 3.24 20.06 16.09
C PHE A 106 2.35 19.86 17.31
N GLU A 107 1.19 19.27 17.07
CA GLU A 107 0.21 18.91 18.09
C GLU A 107 0.55 17.53 18.68
N HIS A 108 1.11 17.54 19.89
CA HIS A 108 1.37 16.35 20.71
C HIS A 108 0.08 15.91 21.42
N VAL A 109 0.16 14.79 22.14
CA VAL A 109 -0.99 14.25 22.90
C VAL A 109 -1.35 15.16 24.08
N ASP A 110 -0.35 15.82 24.64
CA ASP A 110 -0.39 16.64 25.85
C ASP A 110 -0.40 18.14 25.58
N ASP A 111 0.25 18.60 24.50
CA ASP A 111 0.40 20.03 24.21
C ASP A 111 0.51 20.35 22.71
N ASP A 112 0.20 21.59 22.32
CA ASP A 112 0.39 22.10 20.96
C ASP A 112 1.63 22.98 20.89
N GLU A 113 2.70 22.44 20.31
CA GLU A 113 3.99 23.12 20.22
C GLU A 113 3.98 24.09 19.04
N PRO A 114 4.09 25.42 19.25
CA PRO A 114 4.11 26.39 18.16
C PRO A 114 5.42 26.31 17.37
N ALA A 115 5.35 26.71 16.10
CA ALA A 115 6.57 26.88 15.31
C ALA A 115 7.43 28.01 15.91
N GLN A 116 8.66 27.69 16.27
CA GLN A 116 9.59 28.64 16.89
C GLN A 116 11.02 28.48 16.37
N ARG A 117 11.76 29.59 16.38
CA ARG A 117 13.18 29.61 16.01
C ARG A 117 14.04 29.39 17.24
N VAL A 118 15.05 28.56 17.09
CA VAL A 118 15.93 28.15 18.18
C VAL A 118 17.36 28.21 17.70
N ARG A 119 18.20 28.89 18.47
CA ARG A 119 19.65 28.87 18.33
C ARG A 119 20.22 28.03 19.46
N ILE A 120 20.99 27.02 19.09
CA ILE A 120 21.55 26.01 19.99
C ILE A 120 23.07 26.06 19.84
N GLU A 121 23.79 26.20 20.94
CA GLU A 121 25.24 26.08 20.95
C GLU A 121 25.63 24.79 21.65
N PHE A 122 26.63 24.11 21.10
CA PHE A 122 27.10 22.83 21.59
C PHE A 122 28.50 22.97 22.17
N ALA A 123 28.75 22.31 23.29
CA ALA A 123 30.07 22.21 23.90
C ALA A 123 30.27 20.82 24.48
N GLN A 124 31.41 20.18 24.18
CA GLN A 124 31.77 18.87 24.74
C GLN A 124 30.72 17.76 24.55
N GLY A 125 29.97 17.79 23.44
CA GLY A 125 28.91 16.82 23.16
C GLY A 125 27.60 17.05 23.91
N LEU A 126 27.47 18.21 24.58
CA LEU A 126 26.27 18.65 25.29
C LEU A 126 25.67 19.88 24.60
N ILE A 127 24.39 20.13 24.84
CA ILE A 127 23.77 21.43 24.58
C ILE A 127 24.18 22.41 25.68
N SER A 128 24.95 23.44 25.34
CA SER A 128 25.44 24.42 26.32
C SER A 128 24.52 25.61 26.50
N THR A 129 23.91 26.10 25.42
CA THR A 129 22.99 27.25 25.45
C THR A 129 21.88 27.07 24.44
N MET A 130 20.70 27.61 24.77
CA MET A 130 19.55 27.66 23.89
C MET A 130 18.87 29.02 24.01
N THR A 131 18.72 29.71 22.89
CA THR A 131 18.10 31.04 22.84
C THR A 131 17.19 31.21 21.63
N ASP A 132 16.22 32.10 21.75
CA ASP A 132 15.48 32.62 20.61
C ASP A 132 16.41 33.58 19.83
N PRO A 133 16.67 33.34 18.52
CA PRO A 133 17.57 34.18 17.73
C PRO A 133 17.04 35.59 17.46
N ASP A 134 15.73 35.83 17.61
CA ASP A 134 15.10 37.13 17.37
C ASP A 134 15.06 37.98 18.64
N THR A 135 14.78 37.36 19.80
CA THR A 135 14.67 38.07 21.09
C THR A 135 15.91 37.98 21.97
N GLY A 136 16.77 36.97 21.74
CA GLY A 136 17.92 36.66 22.59
C GLY A 136 17.55 36.00 23.93
N MET A 137 16.26 35.74 24.18
CA MET A 137 15.79 35.17 25.43
C MET A 137 16.19 33.70 25.56
N PRO A 138 16.61 33.22 26.75
CA PRO A 138 16.87 31.81 27.00
C PRO A 138 15.63 30.95 26.78
N LEU A 139 15.81 29.83 26.09
CA LEU A 139 14.77 28.82 25.88
C LEU A 139 15.10 27.61 26.78
N PRO A 140 14.34 27.38 27.88
CA PRO A 140 14.68 26.34 28.86
C PRO A 140 14.52 24.92 28.30
N ILE A 141 13.46 24.70 27.51
CA ILE A 141 13.17 23.46 26.83
C ILE A 141 12.51 23.77 25.49
N VAL A 142 12.83 22.97 24.47
CA VAL A 142 12.17 22.98 23.16
C VAL A 142 11.90 21.53 22.77
N ARG A 143 10.65 21.20 22.49
CA ARG A 143 10.26 19.90 21.95
C ARG A 143 10.08 20.03 20.43
N LEU A 144 10.72 19.15 19.66
CA LEU A 144 10.60 19.13 18.20
C LEU A 144 9.49 18.18 17.72
N ASP A 145 9.04 18.37 16.47
CA ASP A 145 8.17 17.40 15.81
C ASP A 145 8.83 16.02 15.74
N PRO A 146 8.14 14.93 16.10
CA PRO A 146 8.78 13.62 16.14
C PRO A 146 9.03 13.06 14.74
N VAL A 147 10.08 12.24 14.62
CA VAL A 147 10.38 11.49 13.39
C VAL A 147 9.21 10.55 13.08
N GLN A 148 8.65 10.64 11.87
CA GLN A 148 7.66 9.66 11.41
C GLN A 148 8.38 8.37 11.01
N LEU A 149 8.21 7.32 11.80
CA LEU A 149 8.85 6.01 11.61
C LEU A 149 8.21 5.21 10.48
N GLY A 150 6.93 5.46 10.19
CA GLY A 150 6.18 4.76 9.16
C GLY A 150 4.67 4.85 9.39
N SER A 151 3.96 3.85 8.87
CA SER A 151 2.53 3.70 9.06
C SER A 151 2.15 2.25 9.38
N LEU A 152 1.04 2.07 10.11
CA LEU A 152 0.45 0.78 10.44
C LEU A 152 -0.96 0.71 9.88
N SER A 153 -1.27 -0.37 9.17
CA SER A 153 -2.64 -0.68 8.75
C SER A 153 -3.19 -1.79 9.64
N ALA A 154 -4.35 -1.57 10.26
CA ALA A 154 -4.97 -2.53 11.18
C ALA A 154 -5.33 -3.86 10.51
N HIS A 155 -5.66 -3.83 9.23
CA HIS A 155 -6.28 -4.97 8.57
C HIS A 155 -5.31 -5.99 7.97
N ASN A 156 -4.00 -5.72 7.90
CA ASN A 156 -3.01 -6.65 7.34
C ASN A 156 -1.56 -6.28 7.72
N HIS A 157 -0.67 -7.28 7.81
CA HIS A 157 0.80 -7.16 7.90
C HIS A 157 1.46 -6.54 6.63
N GLN A 158 0.73 -5.71 5.91
CA GLN A 158 1.10 -5.14 4.62
C GLN A 158 1.29 -3.65 4.82
N ASP A 159 2.50 -3.16 4.56
CA ASP A 159 2.68 -1.73 4.38
C ASP A 159 1.83 -1.31 3.19
N ARG A 160 1.11 -0.20 3.31
CA ARG A 160 0.26 0.33 2.24
C ARG A 160 0.60 1.79 2.03
N ARG A 161 0.87 2.15 0.78
CA ARG A 161 0.85 3.54 0.33
C ARG A 161 -0.40 3.74 -0.51
N LEU A 162 -1.48 4.12 0.17
CA LEU A 162 -2.77 4.40 -0.48
C LEU A 162 -2.62 5.62 -1.38
N LEU A 163 -2.96 5.45 -2.65
CA LEU A 163 -3.01 6.52 -3.64
C LEU A 163 -4.46 6.73 -4.05
N PRO A 164 -5.01 7.96 -3.90
CA PRO A 164 -6.28 8.28 -4.54
C PRO A 164 -6.11 8.17 -6.06
N LEU A 165 -7.16 7.81 -6.79
CA LEU A 165 -7.08 7.61 -8.24
C LEU A 165 -6.53 8.85 -8.97
N ALA A 166 -6.85 10.04 -8.47
CA ALA A 166 -6.36 11.31 -9.00
C ALA A 166 -4.83 11.48 -8.93
N ALA A 167 -4.16 10.78 -8.01
CA ALA A 167 -2.70 10.78 -7.88
C ALA A 167 -2.03 9.70 -8.74
N VAL A 168 -2.81 8.80 -9.37
CA VAL A 168 -2.29 7.75 -10.25
C VAL A 168 -2.09 8.32 -11.66
N PRO A 169 -0.91 8.13 -12.29
CA PRO A 169 -0.70 8.54 -13.67
C PRO A 169 -1.71 7.89 -14.63
N ASN A 170 -2.27 8.68 -15.55
CA ASN A 170 -3.20 8.16 -16.57
C ASN A 170 -2.60 6.99 -17.35
N GLN A 171 -1.30 7.03 -17.64
CA GLN A 171 -0.60 5.93 -18.32
C GLN A 171 -0.69 4.59 -17.57
N MET A 172 -0.66 4.60 -16.23
CA MET A 172 -0.85 3.39 -15.42
C MET A 172 -2.26 2.83 -15.61
N ILE A 173 -3.26 3.70 -15.56
CA ILE A 173 -4.68 3.33 -15.76
C ILE A 173 -4.89 2.75 -17.16
N ASP A 174 -4.39 3.44 -18.18
CA ASP A 174 -4.60 3.08 -19.58
C ASP A 174 -3.89 1.76 -19.92
N PHE A 175 -2.65 1.56 -19.44
CA PHE A 175 -1.92 0.32 -19.68
C PHE A 175 -2.58 -0.86 -18.95
N LEU A 176 -3.01 -0.65 -17.70
CA LEU A 176 -3.70 -1.68 -16.94
C LEU A 176 -4.98 -2.14 -17.64
N ILE A 177 -5.84 -1.20 -18.04
CA ILE A 177 -7.09 -1.49 -18.76
C ILE A 177 -6.79 -2.16 -20.11
N ALA A 178 -5.83 -1.66 -20.89
CA ALA A 178 -5.50 -2.22 -22.20
C ALA A 178 -5.02 -3.68 -22.14
N VAL A 179 -4.29 -4.03 -21.08
CA VAL A 179 -3.68 -5.35 -20.90
C VAL A 179 -4.61 -6.34 -20.21
N GLU A 180 -5.23 -5.93 -19.11
CA GLU A 180 -5.96 -6.84 -18.22
C GLU A 180 -7.47 -6.87 -18.54
N ASP A 181 -8.07 -5.74 -18.95
CA ASP A 181 -9.52 -5.65 -19.14
C ASP A 181 -9.95 -4.52 -20.09
N ARG A 182 -9.83 -4.74 -21.40
CA ARG A 182 -10.08 -3.70 -22.43
C ARG A 182 -11.50 -3.14 -22.43
N LYS A 183 -12.46 -3.92 -21.93
CA LYS A 183 -13.88 -3.55 -21.87
C LYS A 183 -14.30 -3.17 -20.46
N PHE A 184 -13.34 -2.90 -19.57
CA PHE A 184 -13.59 -2.57 -18.16
C PHE A 184 -14.71 -1.55 -17.98
N ARG A 185 -14.73 -0.49 -18.78
CA ARG A 185 -15.74 0.58 -18.68
C ARG A 185 -17.12 0.22 -19.25
N GLN A 186 -17.25 -0.90 -19.96
CA GLN A 186 -18.46 -1.27 -20.73
C GLN A 186 -19.28 -2.38 -20.06
N HIS A 187 -18.66 -3.27 -19.29
CA HIS A 187 -19.37 -4.36 -18.62
C HIS A 187 -19.63 -4.06 -17.15
N ALA A 188 -20.60 -4.74 -16.53
CA ALA A 188 -20.82 -4.71 -15.08
C ALA A 188 -20.12 -5.92 -14.46
N GLY A 189 -18.81 -5.85 -14.18
CA GLY A 189 -18.07 -6.90 -13.48
C GLY A 189 -17.75 -8.20 -14.21
N ILE A 190 -18.48 -8.58 -15.26
CA ILE A 190 -18.25 -9.80 -16.04
C ILE A 190 -18.26 -9.50 -17.54
N ASP A 191 -17.20 -9.92 -18.25
CA ASP A 191 -17.13 -9.87 -19.71
C ASP A 191 -17.45 -11.25 -20.32
N LEU A 192 -18.73 -11.46 -20.67
CA LEU A 192 -19.20 -12.69 -21.31
C LEU A 192 -18.47 -13.02 -22.62
N PRO A 193 -18.29 -12.05 -23.56
CA PRO A 193 -17.42 -12.25 -24.72
C PRO A 193 -15.99 -12.69 -24.38
N ALA A 194 -15.35 -12.12 -23.35
CA ALA A 194 -14.00 -12.52 -22.95
C ALA A 194 -13.98 -13.95 -22.39
N ILE A 195 -14.98 -14.34 -21.60
CA ILE A 195 -15.14 -15.70 -21.07
C ILE A 195 -15.29 -16.70 -22.23
N ALA A 196 -16.19 -16.42 -23.18
CA ALA A 196 -16.43 -17.29 -24.33
C ALA A 196 -15.17 -17.46 -25.19
N ARG A 197 -14.44 -16.37 -25.47
CA ARG A 197 -13.17 -16.42 -26.21
C ARG A 197 -12.11 -17.23 -25.46
N ALA A 198 -11.95 -17.00 -24.16
CA ALA A 198 -10.98 -17.72 -23.34
C ALA A 198 -11.31 -19.22 -23.29
N PHE A 199 -12.58 -19.58 -23.15
CA PHE A 199 -13.04 -20.97 -23.19
C PHE A 199 -12.70 -21.66 -24.51
N ALA A 200 -13.03 -21.02 -25.64
CA ALA A 200 -12.72 -21.55 -26.97
C ALA A 200 -11.20 -21.72 -27.21
N ALA A 201 -10.39 -20.75 -26.76
CA ALA A 201 -8.94 -20.82 -26.86
C ALA A 201 -8.35 -21.96 -26.01
N ASN A 202 -8.81 -22.10 -24.76
CA ASN A 202 -8.33 -23.12 -23.83
C ASN A 202 -8.73 -24.54 -24.29
N LEU A 203 -9.93 -24.71 -24.86
CA LEU A 203 -10.34 -25.98 -25.47
C LEU A 203 -9.43 -26.38 -26.63
N ARG A 204 -9.09 -25.44 -27.52
CA ARG A 204 -8.19 -25.70 -28.66
C ARG A 204 -6.76 -26.02 -28.22
N ALA A 205 -6.29 -25.40 -27.15
CA ALA A 205 -4.93 -25.58 -26.64
C ALA A 205 -4.77 -26.77 -25.67
N GLY A 206 -5.88 -27.42 -25.27
CA GLY A 206 -5.87 -28.48 -24.25
C GLY A 206 -5.37 -28.03 -22.87
N SER A 207 -5.20 -26.73 -22.65
CA SER A 207 -4.60 -26.13 -21.46
C SER A 207 -5.08 -24.68 -21.27
N ILE A 208 -4.91 -24.12 -20.07
CA ILE A 208 -5.28 -22.73 -19.79
C ILE A 208 -4.22 -21.81 -20.38
N VAL A 209 -4.49 -21.26 -21.56
CA VAL A 209 -3.61 -20.32 -22.28
C VAL A 209 -4.10 -18.87 -22.19
N GLN A 210 -5.41 -18.66 -22.01
CA GLN A 210 -6.02 -17.34 -21.93
C GLN A 210 -6.94 -17.21 -20.71
N GLY A 211 -6.81 -16.06 -20.02
CA GLY A 211 -7.71 -15.67 -18.94
C GLY A 211 -8.91 -14.88 -19.46
N GLY A 212 -10.09 -15.12 -18.88
CA GLY A 212 -11.32 -14.37 -19.15
C GLY A 212 -11.84 -13.60 -17.94
N SER A 213 -10.97 -13.30 -16.95
CA SER A 213 -11.40 -12.60 -15.73
C SER A 213 -11.23 -11.09 -15.87
N THR A 214 -12.22 -10.33 -15.40
CA THR A 214 -12.22 -8.85 -15.40
C THR A 214 -11.42 -8.28 -14.23
N LEU A 215 -11.09 -6.99 -14.27
CA LEU A 215 -10.44 -6.31 -13.14
C LEU A 215 -11.26 -6.43 -11.84
N THR A 216 -12.58 -6.30 -11.92
CA THR A 216 -13.48 -6.44 -10.77
C THR A 216 -13.45 -7.86 -10.19
N GLN A 217 -13.43 -8.89 -11.04
CA GLN A 217 -13.28 -10.27 -10.57
C GLN A 217 -11.91 -10.52 -9.92
N GLN A 218 -10.86 -9.91 -10.47
CA GLN A 218 -9.52 -10.00 -9.88
C GLN A 218 -9.47 -9.28 -8.51
N LEU A 219 -10.12 -8.12 -8.37
CA LEU A 219 -10.26 -7.39 -7.11
C LEU A 219 -10.96 -8.25 -6.06
N VAL A 220 -12.13 -8.80 -6.40
CA VAL A 220 -12.92 -9.66 -5.51
C VAL A 220 -12.12 -10.89 -5.07
N LYS A 221 -11.41 -11.52 -6.00
CA LYS A 221 -10.54 -12.66 -5.71
C LYS A 221 -9.48 -12.30 -4.67
N ASN A 222 -8.87 -11.12 -4.79
CA ASN A 222 -7.78 -10.69 -3.91
C ASN A 222 -8.29 -10.28 -2.51
N LEU A 223 -9.46 -9.62 -2.43
CA LEU A 223 -10.01 -9.10 -1.17
C LEU A 223 -10.76 -10.14 -0.32
N PHE A 224 -11.48 -11.08 -0.94
CA PHE A 224 -12.51 -11.87 -0.25
C PHE A 224 -12.25 -13.37 -0.21
N LEU A 225 -11.47 -13.92 -1.14
CA LEU A 225 -11.50 -15.36 -1.40
C LEU A 225 -10.15 -16.03 -1.14
N SER A 226 -10.21 -17.17 -0.45
CA SER A 226 -9.04 -18.01 -0.22
C SER A 226 -8.44 -18.55 -1.54
N ARG A 227 -7.15 -18.91 -1.52
CA ARG A 227 -6.40 -19.37 -2.71
C ARG A 227 -6.89 -20.69 -3.32
N LYS A 228 -7.85 -21.41 -2.72
CA LYS A 228 -8.33 -22.73 -3.21
C LYS A 228 -9.12 -22.59 -4.52
N GLN A 229 -8.60 -23.13 -5.62
CA GLN A 229 -9.26 -23.05 -6.93
C GLN A 229 -10.42 -24.07 -7.06
N THR A 230 -11.65 -23.66 -6.76
CA THR A 230 -12.86 -24.46 -7.00
C THR A 230 -13.83 -23.73 -7.95
N LEU A 231 -14.66 -24.50 -8.67
CA LEU A 231 -15.72 -23.92 -9.51
C LEU A 231 -16.71 -23.09 -8.68
N TRP A 232 -17.02 -23.54 -7.45
CA TRP A 232 -17.83 -22.80 -6.50
C TRP A 232 -17.22 -21.44 -6.17
N ARG A 233 -15.90 -21.38 -5.89
CA ARG A 233 -15.22 -20.10 -5.68
C ARG A 233 -15.34 -19.18 -6.90
N LYS A 234 -15.25 -19.73 -8.11
CA LYS A 234 -15.36 -18.93 -9.35
C LYS A 234 -16.77 -18.36 -9.54
N LEU A 235 -17.80 -19.11 -9.12
CA LEU A 235 -19.17 -18.59 -9.10
C LEU A 235 -19.31 -17.46 -8.06
N ASN A 236 -18.76 -17.63 -6.86
CA ASN A 236 -18.76 -16.57 -5.84
C ASN A 236 -18.06 -15.31 -6.36
N GLU A 237 -16.90 -15.44 -7.02
CA GLU A 237 -16.20 -14.30 -7.66
C GLU A 237 -17.09 -13.56 -8.64
N ALA A 238 -17.81 -14.29 -9.50
CA ALA A 238 -18.68 -13.70 -10.49
C ALA A 238 -19.83 -12.92 -9.85
N VAL A 239 -20.54 -13.53 -8.89
CA VAL A 239 -21.66 -12.88 -8.20
C VAL A 239 -21.19 -11.68 -7.38
N MET A 240 -20.12 -11.83 -6.60
CA MET A 240 -19.54 -10.72 -5.83
C MET A 240 -19.04 -9.58 -6.76
N ALA A 241 -18.47 -9.89 -7.93
CA ALA A 241 -18.06 -8.86 -8.89
C ALA A 241 -19.25 -8.07 -9.45
N LEU A 242 -20.40 -8.73 -9.68
CA LEU A 242 -21.64 -8.03 -10.04
C LEU A 242 -22.08 -7.11 -8.90
N LEU A 243 -22.08 -7.59 -7.66
CA LEU A 243 -22.49 -6.81 -6.49
C LEU A 243 -21.59 -5.59 -6.26
N VAL A 244 -20.27 -5.75 -6.40
CA VAL A 244 -19.31 -4.62 -6.34
C VAL A 244 -19.65 -3.55 -7.38
N GLU A 245 -20.01 -3.95 -8.60
CA GLU A 245 -20.32 -3.02 -9.70
C GLU A 245 -21.69 -2.35 -9.57
N VAL A 246 -22.58 -2.94 -8.77
CA VAL A 246 -23.87 -2.31 -8.40
C VAL A 246 -23.65 -1.21 -7.37
N HIS A 247 -22.75 -1.41 -6.40
CA HIS A 247 -22.56 -0.46 -5.29
C HIS A 247 -21.50 0.60 -5.56
N TYR A 248 -20.47 0.29 -6.34
CA TYR A 248 -19.29 1.14 -6.46
C TYR A 248 -19.03 1.57 -7.90
N SER A 249 -18.61 2.83 -8.06
CA SER A 249 -18.26 3.37 -9.37
C SER A 249 -17.01 2.70 -9.96
N LYS A 250 -16.89 2.72 -11.29
CA LYS A 250 -15.69 2.21 -11.99
C LYS A 250 -14.39 2.83 -11.50
N ASN A 251 -14.41 4.13 -11.18
CA ASN A 251 -13.25 4.84 -10.67
C ASN A 251 -12.85 4.29 -9.30
N LEU A 252 -13.83 4.09 -8.41
CA LEU A 252 -13.56 3.54 -7.09
C LEU A 252 -13.06 2.09 -7.16
N ILE A 253 -13.65 1.26 -8.03
CA ILE A 253 -13.19 -0.11 -8.25
C ILE A 253 -11.73 -0.12 -8.75
N LEU A 254 -11.39 0.80 -9.65
CA LEU A 254 -10.04 0.93 -10.18
C LEU A 254 -9.04 1.42 -9.10
N GLU A 255 -9.43 2.41 -8.30
CA GLU A 255 -8.66 2.89 -7.17
C GLU A 255 -8.36 1.76 -6.17
N ALA A 256 -9.40 1.02 -5.80
CA ALA A 256 -9.32 -0.14 -4.93
C ALA A 256 -8.36 -1.20 -5.49
N TYR A 257 -8.50 -1.50 -6.77
CA TYR A 257 -7.65 -2.46 -7.46
C TYR A 257 -6.18 -2.05 -7.44
N LEU A 258 -5.89 -0.80 -7.79
CA LEU A 258 -4.54 -0.26 -7.84
C LEU A 258 -3.86 -0.25 -6.47
N ASN A 259 -4.62 -0.10 -5.38
CA ASN A 259 -4.10 -0.13 -4.02
C ASN A 259 -3.98 -1.54 -3.42
N GLU A 260 -4.75 -2.51 -3.91
CA GLU A 260 -4.78 -3.87 -3.32
C GLU A 260 -3.94 -4.89 -4.10
N VAL A 261 -3.70 -4.67 -5.39
CA VAL A 261 -3.04 -5.66 -6.25
C VAL A 261 -1.69 -6.09 -5.70
N TYR A 262 -1.51 -7.40 -5.53
CA TYR A 262 -0.23 -7.98 -5.10
C TYR A 262 0.79 -7.83 -6.22
N LEU A 263 1.97 -7.31 -5.91
CA LEU A 263 3.03 -7.00 -6.88
C LEU A 263 4.40 -7.56 -6.47
N GLY A 264 4.52 -8.25 -5.33
CA GLY A 264 5.76 -8.94 -5.00
C GLY A 264 5.93 -9.26 -3.53
N GLN A 265 7.07 -9.86 -3.21
CA GLN A 265 7.44 -10.24 -1.85
C GLN A 265 8.91 -9.93 -1.60
N GLU A 266 9.19 -9.20 -0.52
CA GLU A 266 10.52 -8.93 0.00
C GLU A 266 10.67 -9.61 1.36
N GLY A 267 11.37 -10.75 1.40
CA GLY A 267 11.46 -11.56 2.62
C GLY A 267 10.08 -11.92 3.18
N ARG A 268 9.74 -11.39 4.36
CA ARG A 268 8.43 -11.59 5.02
C ARG A 268 7.38 -10.52 4.65
N ARG A 269 7.76 -9.47 3.92
CA ARG A 269 6.92 -8.34 3.51
C ARG A 269 6.25 -8.61 2.17
N ALA A 270 4.92 -8.51 2.12
CA ALA A 270 4.16 -8.55 0.88
C ALA A 270 4.00 -7.13 0.33
N ILE A 271 4.31 -6.93 -0.95
CA ILE A 271 4.18 -5.66 -1.65
C ILE A 271 2.82 -5.63 -2.34
N HIS A 272 1.90 -4.85 -1.78
CA HIS A 272 0.56 -4.62 -2.32
C HIS A 272 0.40 -3.17 -2.75
N GLY A 273 -0.27 -2.99 -3.87
CA GLY A 273 -0.56 -1.70 -4.47
C GLY A 273 0.58 -1.12 -5.30
N VAL A 274 0.21 -0.40 -6.34
CA VAL A 274 1.15 0.21 -7.30
C VAL A 274 2.01 1.31 -6.67
N GLY A 275 1.50 2.00 -5.65
CA GLY A 275 2.23 3.05 -4.95
C GLY A 275 3.44 2.49 -4.20
N LEU A 276 3.22 1.49 -3.35
CA LEU A 276 4.31 0.82 -2.63
C LEU A 276 5.26 0.09 -3.59
N ALA A 277 4.73 -0.53 -4.65
CA ALA A 277 5.56 -1.20 -5.64
C ALA A 277 6.50 -0.24 -6.38
N ALA A 278 6.06 0.99 -6.68
CA ALA A 278 6.91 2.00 -7.29
C ALA A 278 8.13 2.31 -6.42
N GLU A 279 7.92 2.54 -5.13
CA GLU A 279 8.99 2.82 -4.16
C GLU A 279 9.89 1.60 -3.94
N HIS A 280 9.31 0.41 -3.83
CA HIS A 280 10.06 -0.81 -3.60
C HIS A 280 10.98 -1.18 -4.78
N TYR A 281 10.49 -1.05 -6.02
CA TYR A 281 11.26 -1.46 -7.20
C TYR A 281 12.15 -0.35 -7.78
N PHE A 282 11.76 0.92 -7.63
CA PHE A 282 12.41 2.06 -8.30
C PHE A 282 12.87 3.18 -7.37
N ASP A 283 12.56 3.12 -6.06
CA ASP A 283 12.84 4.18 -5.08
C ASP A 283 12.31 5.55 -5.51
N ARG A 284 11.13 5.55 -6.14
CA ARG A 284 10.46 6.74 -6.68
C ARG A 284 8.95 6.70 -6.47
N PRO A 285 8.30 7.85 -6.31
CA PRO A 285 6.85 7.95 -6.38
C PRO A 285 6.30 7.41 -7.71
N LEU A 286 5.11 6.82 -7.68
CA LEU A 286 4.45 6.31 -8.89
C LEU A 286 4.31 7.38 -9.99
N SER A 287 4.08 8.63 -9.60
CA SER A 287 3.94 9.78 -10.50
C SER A 287 5.21 10.13 -11.27
N GLU A 288 6.38 9.67 -10.82
CA GLU A 288 7.67 9.93 -11.45
C GLU A 288 8.17 8.74 -12.29
N LEU A 289 7.41 7.64 -12.33
CA LEU A 289 7.78 6.49 -13.14
C LEU A 289 7.58 6.78 -14.62
N SER A 290 8.53 6.27 -15.40
CA SER A 290 8.46 6.33 -16.86
C SER A 290 7.54 5.22 -17.40
N SER A 291 7.10 5.34 -18.67
CA SER A 291 6.12 4.40 -19.23
C SER A 291 6.61 2.94 -19.27
N HIS A 292 7.92 2.70 -19.42
CA HIS A 292 8.46 1.34 -19.41
C HIS A 292 8.50 0.72 -18.01
N ASP A 293 8.67 1.53 -16.97
CA ASP A 293 8.58 1.10 -15.56
C ASP A 293 7.12 0.81 -15.17
N ILE A 294 6.19 1.67 -15.60
CA ILE A 294 4.73 1.45 -15.48
C ILE A 294 4.34 0.15 -16.19
N ALA A 295 4.83 -0.08 -17.41
CA ALA A 295 4.58 -1.30 -18.17
C ALA A 295 5.11 -2.55 -17.45
N LEU A 296 6.23 -2.44 -16.74
CA LEU A 296 6.75 -3.53 -15.90
C LEU A 296 5.79 -3.84 -14.75
N LEU A 297 5.36 -2.84 -13.98
CA LEU A 297 4.40 -3.02 -12.88
C LEU A 297 3.08 -3.64 -13.36
N VAL A 298 2.50 -3.12 -14.46
CA VAL A 298 1.30 -3.70 -15.09
C VAL A 298 1.56 -5.14 -15.53
N GLY A 299 2.72 -5.42 -16.12
CA GLY A 299 3.09 -6.76 -16.55
C GLY A 299 3.13 -7.77 -15.42
N MET A 300 3.56 -7.34 -14.23
CA MET A 300 3.68 -8.15 -13.02
C MET A 300 2.34 -8.55 -12.42
N VAL A 301 1.28 -7.76 -12.60
CA VAL A 301 -0.09 -8.05 -12.10
C VAL A 301 -0.55 -9.48 -12.41
N LYS A 302 -0.30 -9.96 -13.63
CA LYS A 302 -0.67 -11.32 -14.07
C LYS A 302 -0.02 -12.43 -13.24
N GLY A 303 1.17 -12.20 -12.70
CA GLY A 303 1.92 -13.21 -11.98
C GLY A 303 3.15 -12.62 -11.29
N PRO A 304 2.99 -11.95 -10.14
CA PRO A 304 4.06 -11.14 -9.54
C PRO A 304 5.32 -11.95 -9.21
N SER A 305 5.14 -13.19 -8.73
CA SER A 305 6.25 -14.09 -8.45
C SER A 305 6.91 -14.66 -9.71
N TYR A 306 6.15 -14.87 -10.79
CA TYR A 306 6.65 -15.43 -12.04
C TYR A 306 7.40 -14.40 -12.90
N TYR A 307 6.94 -13.15 -12.87
CA TYR A 307 7.54 -12.00 -13.57
C TYR A 307 8.38 -11.13 -12.64
N HIS A 308 8.85 -11.68 -11.51
CA HIS A 308 9.62 -10.92 -10.54
C HIS A 308 10.93 -10.41 -11.17
N PRO A 309 11.19 -9.10 -11.23
CA PRO A 309 12.27 -8.56 -12.07
C PRO A 309 13.67 -8.86 -11.51
N ARG A 310 13.83 -9.00 -10.18
CA ARG A 310 15.08 -9.49 -9.56
C ARG A 310 15.34 -11.00 -9.75
N ARG A 311 14.30 -11.84 -9.75
CA ARG A 311 14.44 -13.32 -9.77
C ARG A 311 14.34 -13.91 -11.16
N SER A 312 13.65 -13.23 -12.07
CA SER A 312 13.41 -13.67 -13.45
C SER A 312 13.46 -12.48 -14.41
N PRO A 313 14.63 -11.81 -14.57
CA PRO A 313 14.76 -10.57 -15.34
C PRO A 313 14.29 -10.73 -16.80
N GLN A 314 14.62 -11.86 -17.42
CA GLN A 314 14.25 -12.14 -18.81
C GLN A 314 12.73 -12.21 -19.00
N ARG A 315 12.02 -12.95 -18.14
CA ARG A 315 10.55 -13.05 -18.18
C ARG A 315 9.89 -11.71 -17.89
N ALA A 316 10.44 -10.96 -16.93
CA ALA A 316 9.96 -9.62 -16.58
C ALA A 316 10.09 -8.66 -17.78
N ARG A 317 11.23 -8.71 -18.48
CA ARG A 317 11.47 -7.93 -19.70
C ARG A 317 10.50 -8.29 -20.82
N GLU A 318 10.39 -9.57 -21.15
CA GLU A 318 9.46 -10.04 -22.19
C GLU A 318 8.02 -9.62 -21.90
N ARG A 319 7.60 -9.69 -20.62
CA ARG A 319 6.27 -9.29 -20.19
C ARG A 319 6.07 -7.78 -20.26
N ARG A 320 7.03 -6.98 -19.82
CA ARG A 320 7.03 -5.51 -19.97
C ARG A 320 6.91 -5.12 -21.45
N ASP A 321 7.71 -5.74 -22.32
CA ASP A 321 7.74 -5.42 -23.75
C ASP A 321 6.43 -5.83 -24.43
N GLN A 322 5.78 -6.90 -23.94
CA GLN A 322 4.42 -7.26 -24.35
C GLN A 322 3.39 -6.19 -23.95
N VAL A 323 3.48 -5.63 -22.74
CA VAL A 323 2.60 -4.53 -22.29
C VAL A 323 2.81 -3.29 -23.17
N LEU A 324 4.06 -2.91 -23.42
CA LEU A 324 4.41 -1.81 -24.32
C LEU A 324 3.85 -2.03 -25.74
N ARG A 325 3.95 -3.26 -26.26
CA ARG A 325 3.40 -3.62 -27.57
C ARG A 325 1.88 -3.48 -27.60
N ILE A 326 1.19 -3.92 -26.55
CA ILE A 326 -0.27 -3.76 -26.45
C ILE A 326 -0.63 -2.27 -26.42
N ALA A 327 0.09 -1.47 -25.63
CA ALA A 327 -0.15 -0.03 -25.55
C ALA A 327 0.04 0.68 -26.90
N PHE A 328 1.11 0.35 -27.63
CA PHE A 328 1.34 0.83 -28.99
C PHE A 328 0.19 0.44 -29.94
N LEU A 329 -0.22 -0.83 -29.95
CA LEU A 329 -1.33 -1.33 -30.79
C LEU A 329 -2.69 -0.72 -30.43
N GLN A 330 -2.83 -0.12 -29.24
CA GLN A 330 -4.03 0.61 -28.82
C GLN A 330 -3.90 2.13 -29.04
N GLY A 331 -2.81 2.61 -29.65
CA GLY A 331 -2.58 4.03 -29.91
C GLY A 331 -2.24 4.86 -28.68
N LEU A 332 -1.83 4.22 -27.58
CA LEU A 332 -1.43 4.91 -26.33
C LEU A 332 -0.02 5.48 -26.39
N MET A 333 0.76 5.10 -27.41
CA MET A 333 2.11 5.64 -27.69
C MET A 333 2.41 5.53 -29.19
N ASP A 334 3.32 6.39 -29.67
CA ASP A 334 3.81 6.34 -31.04
C ASP A 334 4.90 5.26 -31.24
N GLN A 335 5.27 5.03 -32.50
CA GLN A 335 6.25 4.01 -32.86
C GLN A 335 7.66 4.32 -32.35
N SER A 336 8.07 5.60 -32.36
CA SER A 336 9.40 6.02 -31.86
C SER A 336 9.54 5.79 -30.36
N THR A 337 8.51 6.14 -29.60
CA THR A 337 8.42 5.95 -28.15
C THR A 337 8.41 4.46 -27.80
N TYR A 338 7.61 3.67 -28.53
CA TYR A 338 7.60 2.21 -28.38
C TYR A 338 8.98 1.58 -28.60
N ALA A 339 9.62 1.90 -29.74
CA ALA A 339 10.93 1.37 -30.09
C ALA A 339 12.01 1.76 -29.06
N HIS A 340 11.97 3.01 -28.57
CA HIS A 340 12.86 3.48 -27.53
C HIS A 340 12.70 2.68 -26.23
N TYR A 341 11.47 2.53 -25.73
CA TYR A 341 11.23 1.88 -24.44
C TYR A 341 11.50 0.37 -24.43
N VAL A 342 11.26 -0.34 -25.54
CA VAL A 342 11.60 -1.76 -25.66
C VAL A 342 13.11 -2.00 -25.62
N ALA A 343 13.89 -1.06 -26.17
CA ALA A 343 15.35 -1.13 -26.15
C ALA A 343 15.96 -0.90 -24.76
N LEU A 344 15.26 -0.20 -23.86
CA LEU A 344 15.77 0.10 -22.52
C LEU A 344 15.89 -1.17 -21.66
N PRO A 345 16.97 -1.32 -20.89
CA PRO A 345 17.08 -2.36 -19.87
C PRO A 345 16.12 -2.06 -18.70
N ILE A 346 15.72 -3.10 -17.96
CA ILE A 346 15.05 -2.89 -16.67
C ILE A 346 16.10 -2.38 -15.68
N ARG A 347 15.87 -1.19 -15.11
CA ARG A 347 16.70 -0.64 -14.04
C ARG A 347 15.89 -0.65 -12.75
N LEU A 348 16.32 -1.49 -11.81
CA LEU A 348 15.74 -1.52 -10.47
C LEU A 348 16.65 -0.73 -9.53
N HIS A 349 16.10 -0.26 -8.42
CA HIS A 349 16.90 0.25 -7.32
C HIS A 349 17.77 -0.88 -6.73
N GLU A 350 19.07 -0.64 -6.65
CA GLU A 350 20.07 -1.49 -5.98
C GLU A 350 20.28 -0.98 -4.55
N GLY A 351 19.59 -1.61 -3.60
CA GLY A 351 19.64 -1.22 -2.19
C GLY A 351 18.43 -1.77 -1.43
N GLU A 352 18.52 -1.80 -0.09
CA GLU A 352 17.30 -1.84 0.72
C GLU A 352 16.54 -0.54 0.42
N SER A 353 15.29 -0.68 -0.05
CA SER A 353 14.43 0.47 -0.31
C SER A 353 14.45 1.38 0.91
N LYS A 354 14.69 2.68 0.74
CA LYS A 354 14.70 3.65 1.87
C LYS A 354 13.34 3.71 2.59
N THR A 355 12.29 3.12 2.01
CA THR A 355 10.94 2.97 2.56
C THR A 355 10.65 1.54 3.07
N ALA A 356 11.64 0.65 3.12
CA ALA A 356 11.62 -0.43 4.11
C ALA A 356 11.56 0.23 5.48
N THR A 357 10.58 -0.16 6.30
CA THR A 357 10.42 0.35 7.66
C THR A 357 11.79 0.35 8.33
N THR A 358 12.37 1.53 8.60
CA THR A 358 13.76 1.67 9.08
C THR A 358 14.00 0.87 10.37
N TYR A 359 12.93 0.45 11.05
CA TYR A 359 12.95 -0.22 12.35
C TYR A 359 12.07 -1.48 12.37
N PRO A 360 12.39 -2.54 11.60
CA PRO A 360 11.49 -3.69 11.43
C PRO A 360 11.27 -4.46 12.73
N ALA A 361 12.33 -4.67 13.52
CA ALA A 361 12.26 -5.34 14.81
C ALA A 361 11.39 -4.56 15.82
N PHE A 362 11.47 -3.23 15.80
CA PHE A 362 10.65 -2.38 16.65
C PHE A 362 9.17 -2.42 16.24
N PHE A 363 8.87 -2.40 14.94
CA PHE A 363 7.49 -2.51 14.47
C PHE A 363 6.86 -3.88 14.81
N ASP A 364 7.65 -4.95 14.87
CA ASP A 364 7.15 -6.24 15.34
C ASP A 364 6.79 -6.22 16.83
N LEU A 365 7.58 -5.54 17.66
CA LEU A 365 7.26 -5.30 19.07
C LEU A 365 5.99 -4.44 19.20
N LEU A 366 5.93 -3.33 18.46
CA LEU A 366 4.82 -2.40 18.45
C LEU A 366 3.50 -3.11 18.09
N ARG A 367 3.50 -3.92 17.02
CA ARG A 367 2.31 -4.70 16.63
C ARG A 367 1.87 -5.67 17.73
N LYS A 368 2.80 -6.34 18.40
CA LYS A 368 2.47 -7.25 19.52
C LYS A 368 1.83 -6.51 20.67
N GLN A 369 2.37 -5.33 21.01
CA GLN A 369 1.85 -4.51 22.10
C GLN A 369 0.47 -3.94 21.76
N LEU A 370 0.29 -3.40 20.56
CA LEU A 370 -1.00 -2.85 20.13
C LEU A 370 -2.11 -3.90 20.13
N ARG A 371 -1.83 -5.14 19.70
CA ARG A 371 -2.80 -6.25 19.75
C ARG A 371 -3.14 -6.73 21.16
N ARG A 372 -2.25 -6.48 22.13
CA ARG A 372 -2.50 -6.81 23.54
C ARG A 372 -3.36 -5.74 24.21
N ASP A 373 -3.08 -4.47 23.89
CA ASP A 373 -3.59 -3.32 24.64
C ASP A 373 -4.85 -2.70 23.99
N TYR A 374 -5.09 -2.93 22.70
CA TYR A 374 -6.19 -2.33 21.94
C TYR A 374 -6.98 -3.38 21.13
N ARG A 375 -8.25 -3.09 20.82
CA ARG A 375 -9.04 -3.91 19.91
C ARG A 375 -8.65 -3.60 18.47
N GLU A 376 -8.73 -4.58 17.57
CA GLU A 376 -8.39 -4.38 16.15
C GLU A 376 -9.27 -3.32 15.48
N GLU A 377 -10.54 -3.22 15.90
CA GLU A 377 -11.50 -2.19 15.48
C GLU A 377 -11.00 -0.77 15.81
N ASP A 378 -10.48 -0.56 17.03
CA ASP A 378 -10.01 0.74 17.51
C ASP A 378 -8.75 1.21 16.75
N LEU A 379 -8.00 0.29 16.14
CA LEU A 379 -6.79 0.57 15.36
C LEU A 379 -7.08 0.81 13.87
N ALA A 380 -8.27 0.39 13.40
CA ALA A 380 -8.67 0.42 12.00
C ALA A 380 -9.22 1.77 11.55
N ASP A 381 -9.80 2.52 12.48
CA ASP A 381 -10.54 3.72 12.18
C ASP A 381 -9.72 5.00 12.41
N GLY A 382 -9.84 5.96 11.50
CA GLY A 382 -9.62 7.38 11.81
C GLY A 382 -8.22 7.97 11.64
N GLY A 383 -7.25 7.26 11.03
CA GLY A 383 -5.93 7.87 10.76
C GLY A 383 -5.15 8.22 12.03
N LEU A 384 -5.15 7.30 12.98
CA LEU A 384 -4.54 7.45 14.31
C LEU A 384 -3.08 7.91 14.24
N ARG A 385 -2.66 8.67 15.26
CA ARG A 385 -1.25 8.98 15.50
C ARG A 385 -0.77 8.13 16.68
N ILE A 386 0.19 7.25 16.41
CA ILE A 386 0.78 6.35 17.41
C ILE A 386 2.12 6.94 17.79
N PHE A 387 2.24 7.39 19.04
CA PHE A 387 3.49 7.89 19.61
C PHE A 387 4.20 6.77 20.33
N THR A 388 5.51 6.62 20.09
CA THR A 388 6.29 5.51 20.61
C THR A 388 7.48 6.00 21.42
N THR A 389 8.12 5.09 22.14
CA THR A 389 9.34 5.36 22.92
C THR A 389 10.62 5.13 22.13
N LEU A 390 10.54 4.83 20.82
CA LEU A 390 11.73 4.60 20.02
C LEU A 390 12.57 5.87 19.95
N ASP A 391 13.83 5.73 20.35
CA ASP A 391 14.87 6.74 20.23
C ASP A 391 15.72 6.45 18.97
N PRO A 392 15.58 7.26 17.89
CA PRO A 392 16.34 7.03 16.65
C PRO A 392 17.86 7.11 16.84
N ILE A 393 18.34 8.00 17.72
CA ILE A 393 19.76 8.19 18.00
C ILE A 393 20.32 6.93 18.66
N LEU A 394 19.66 6.45 19.72
CA LEU A 394 20.11 5.24 20.44
C LEU A 394 20.02 4.01 19.56
N GLN A 395 18.98 3.88 18.75
CA GLN A 395 18.82 2.77 17.80
C GLN A 395 19.97 2.73 16.79
N HIS A 396 20.30 3.87 16.16
CA HIS A 396 21.41 3.96 15.22
C HIS A 396 22.76 3.65 15.90
N LYS A 397 23.00 4.17 17.11
CA LYS A 397 24.22 3.87 17.89
C LYS A 397 24.32 2.37 18.20
N ALA A 398 23.22 1.72 18.56
CA ALA A 398 23.17 0.28 18.84
C ALA A 398 23.44 -0.58 17.58
N GLU A 399 22.82 -0.25 16.45
CA GLU A 399 23.01 -0.95 15.18
C GLU A 399 24.44 -0.81 14.64
N HIS A 400 25.01 0.39 14.74
CA HIS A 400 26.39 0.64 14.34
C HIS A 400 27.38 -0.15 15.23
N ALA A 401 27.16 -0.15 16.55
CA ALA A 401 27.98 -0.91 17.49
C ALA A 401 27.92 -2.42 17.21
N LEU A 402 26.73 -2.95 16.92
CA LEU A 402 26.54 -4.36 16.57
C LEU A 402 27.25 -4.72 15.27
N THR A 403 27.01 -3.97 14.18
CA THR A 403 27.60 -4.22 12.87
C THR A 403 29.12 -4.21 12.93
N THR A 404 29.69 -3.15 13.54
CA THR A 404 31.14 -3.02 13.74
C THR A 404 31.72 -4.19 14.52
N ARG A 405 31.00 -4.67 15.54
CA ARG A 405 31.48 -5.78 16.38
C ARG A 405 31.41 -7.11 15.66
N VAL A 406 30.34 -7.37 14.91
CA VAL A 406 30.15 -8.60 14.13
C VAL A 406 31.17 -8.71 13.00
N GLU A 407 31.48 -7.62 12.31
CA GLU A 407 32.51 -7.59 11.25
C GLU A 407 33.89 -7.97 11.78
N LYS A 408 34.21 -7.62 13.03
CA LYS A 408 35.48 -8.03 13.68
C LYS A 408 35.55 -9.53 13.99
N PHE A 409 34.43 -10.24 13.94
CA PHE A 409 34.35 -11.69 14.16
C PHE A 409 34.15 -12.49 12.87
N ARG A 410 34.00 -11.81 11.71
CA ARG A 410 34.10 -12.42 10.39
C ARG A 410 35.54 -12.36 9.92
#